data_AF-A0A0T6B294-F1
#
_entry.id   AF-A0A0T6B294-F1
#
_cell.length_a   1.000
_cell.length_b   1.000
_cell.length_c   1.000
_cell.angle_alpha   90.00
_cell.angle_beta   90.00
_cell.angle_gamma   90.00
#
_symmetry.space_group_name_H-M   'P 1'
#
loop_
_entity.id
_entity.type
_entity.pdbx_description
1 polymer ?
#
loop_
_entity_poly.entity_id
_entity_poly.type
_entity_poly.pdbx_seq_one_letter_code
_entity_poly.pdbx_strand_id
1 'polypeptide(L)'
;IKNHRTGGGYLHSHYHLYPEGVGARQQQITTYTHKDDNNKWVIKRYNTDKLDGVHIVRSGDLIRLEHVPTRRNLHSHKEHAPITKKHFQVTGYGENGTGDANDVWKISIIGERDGTKVTAVNCKVKLVHYLQTCALTTSGKQLPKWGYEQQEVACNPNLRDPNAVWNVEENMFDKLRNVSFEVYAPSFLDRFIESHAVMFQGNAGLKPKEGEITSRPWQWPINYRGQFFSGSNYRIYLLGNPIIWWSNLVFLAIFIIVFLINAVKHQRGYIKSFSDAQHQKLIGCAWLFLGWVLHYIPFWAMGRVLYFHHYFPALLFNSMLTGVILDYLLNEISKYFPSNIAYTVYHTILVIILSSVVYSFVLFSPLAYGMSGPNASEPNSTMYGLKWLESW
;
A
#
# COMPACT_ATOMS: atom_id res chain seq x y z
N ILE A 1 -4.79 -14.19 22.31
CA ILE A 1 -4.58 -15.09 21.14
C ILE A 1 -4.60 -14.23 19.89
N LYS A 2 -3.60 -14.33 19.01
CA LYS A 2 -3.48 -13.50 17.80
C LYS A 2 -3.47 -14.36 16.54
N ASN A 3 -4.03 -13.85 15.46
CA ASN A 3 -4.00 -14.54 14.17
C ASN A 3 -2.61 -14.37 13.51
N HIS A 4 -2.05 -15.45 12.97
CA HIS A 4 -0.68 -15.46 12.45
C HIS A 4 -0.51 -14.78 11.09
N ARG A 5 -1.60 -14.49 10.38
CA ARG A 5 -1.51 -13.81 9.08
C ARG A 5 -0.91 -12.41 9.23
N THR A 6 -0.33 -11.89 8.15
CA THR A 6 0.11 -10.49 8.08
C THR A 6 -1.08 -9.54 8.30
N GLY A 7 -0.98 -8.66 9.30
CA GLY A 7 -2.10 -7.78 9.71
C GLY A 7 -3.24 -8.50 10.43
N GLY A 8 -2.99 -9.69 10.99
CA GLY A 8 -3.92 -10.41 11.84
C GLY A 8 -4.14 -9.72 13.19
N GLY A 9 -5.40 -9.66 13.63
CA GLY A 9 -5.77 -9.11 14.94
C GLY A 9 -5.75 -10.13 16.08
N TYR A 10 -5.93 -9.63 17.29
CA TYR A 10 -6.21 -10.42 18.48
C TYR A 10 -7.66 -10.91 18.45
N LEU A 11 -7.91 -12.15 18.88
CA LEU A 11 -9.26 -12.64 19.12
C LEU A 11 -9.93 -11.76 20.18
N HIS A 12 -11.04 -11.15 19.82
CA HIS A 12 -11.67 -10.07 20.56
C HIS A 12 -13.16 -10.33 20.75
N SER A 13 -13.72 -9.84 21.85
CA SER A 13 -15.17 -9.82 22.07
C SER A 13 -15.61 -8.65 22.93
N HIS A 14 -16.81 -8.15 22.72
CA HIS A 14 -17.40 -7.04 23.46
C HIS A 14 -18.89 -7.28 23.67
N TYR A 15 -19.55 -6.57 24.58
CA TYR A 15 -20.95 -6.86 24.98
C TYR A 15 -22.00 -6.73 23.86
N HIS A 16 -21.68 -6.15 22.71
CA HIS A 16 -22.59 -6.03 21.58
C HIS A 16 -22.89 -7.39 20.93
N LEU A 17 -24.17 -7.58 20.58
CA LEU A 17 -24.66 -8.76 19.89
C LEU A 17 -24.63 -8.57 18.37
N TYR A 18 -24.60 -9.65 17.61
CA TYR A 18 -24.88 -9.57 16.18
C TYR A 18 -26.29 -8.99 15.94
N PRO A 19 -26.45 -8.09 14.95
CA PRO A 19 -27.74 -7.47 14.68
C PRO A 19 -28.74 -8.49 14.11
N GLU A 20 -30.02 -8.12 14.15
CA GLU A 20 -31.09 -8.92 13.57
C GLU A 20 -30.85 -9.17 12.07
N GLY A 21 -31.12 -10.40 11.61
CA GLY A 21 -30.86 -10.83 10.24
C GLY A 21 -29.41 -11.24 9.94
N VAL A 22 -28.48 -11.12 10.91
CA VAL A 22 -27.07 -11.52 10.76
C VAL A 22 -26.77 -12.73 11.65
N GLY A 23 -27.31 -13.88 11.26
CA GLY A 23 -27.17 -15.13 12.02
C GLY A 23 -27.79 -15.04 13.41
N ALA A 24 -27.19 -15.74 14.36
CA ALA A 24 -27.69 -15.84 15.71
C ALA A 24 -27.40 -14.54 16.46
N ARG A 25 -28.40 -14.06 17.18
CA ARG A 25 -28.33 -12.84 17.99
C ARG A 25 -27.58 -13.09 19.29
N GLN A 26 -26.30 -13.42 19.18
CA GLN A 26 -25.38 -13.72 20.26
C GLN A 26 -24.21 -12.73 20.26
N GLN A 27 -23.34 -12.81 21.27
CA GLN A 27 -22.23 -11.87 21.43
C GLN A 27 -21.27 -11.92 20.23
N GLN A 28 -20.84 -10.76 19.76
CA GLN A 28 -19.91 -10.66 18.65
C GLN A 28 -18.51 -11.16 19.06
N ILE A 29 -17.91 -11.96 18.19
CA ILE A 29 -16.50 -12.34 18.22
C ILE A 29 -15.84 -11.82 16.95
N THR A 30 -14.76 -11.09 17.12
CA THR A 30 -14.06 -10.41 16.02
C THR A 30 -12.56 -10.58 16.18
N THR A 31 -11.78 -10.00 15.28
CA THR A 31 -10.40 -9.66 15.63
C THR A 31 -10.16 -8.17 15.63
N TYR A 32 -9.40 -7.73 16.63
CA TYR A 32 -9.05 -6.34 16.87
C TYR A 32 -7.54 -6.15 16.83
N THR A 33 -7.07 -5.09 16.19
CA THR A 33 -5.63 -4.90 15.89
C THR A 33 -4.83 -4.30 17.03
N HIS A 34 -5.48 -3.81 18.08
CA HIS A 34 -4.82 -3.17 19.22
C HIS A 34 -4.93 -4.04 20.47
N LYS A 35 -4.00 -3.80 21.42
CA LYS A 35 -4.06 -4.41 22.75
C LYS A 35 -5.23 -3.83 23.53
N ASP A 36 -6.06 -4.69 24.10
CA ASP A 36 -7.26 -4.35 24.84
C ASP A 36 -7.57 -5.45 25.87
N ASP A 37 -8.21 -5.11 26.98
CA ASP A 37 -8.64 -6.08 28.00
C ASP A 37 -9.68 -7.07 27.46
N ASN A 38 -10.45 -6.66 26.44
CA ASN A 38 -11.38 -7.49 25.68
C ASN A 38 -10.70 -8.51 24.72
N ASN A 39 -9.37 -8.58 24.74
CA ASN A 39 -8.61 -9.62 24.04
C ASN A 39 -8.23 -10.78 24.97
N LYS A 40 -8.63 -10.74 26.26
CA LYS A 40 -8.24 -11.71 27.28
C LYS A 40 -9.20 -12.90 27.32
N TRP A 41 -8.63 -14.10 27.22
CA TRP A 41 -9.34 -15.38 27.21
C TRP A 41 -8.73 -16.32 28.24
N VAL A 42 -9.58 -17.04 28.98
CA VAL A 42 -9.17 -18.11 29.89
C VAL A 42 -9.40 -19.45 29.20
N ILE A 43 -8.35 -20.28 29.19
CA ILE A 43 -8.42 -21.65 28.70
C ILE A 43 -8.90 -22.54 29.84
N LYS A 44 -10.02 -23.22 29.64
CA LYS A 44 -10.59 -24.21 30.56
C LYS A 44 -10.57 -25.59 29.93
N ARG A 45 -10.60 -26.64 30.75
CA ARG A 45 -10.89 -27.99 30.24
C ARG A 45 -12.35 -28.09 29.83
N TYR A 46 -12.62 -28.91 28.82
CA TYR A 46 -13.99 -29.09 28.33
C TYR A 46 -14.93 -29.77 29.35
N ASN A 47 -14.39 -30.58 30.26
CA ASN A 47 -15.16 -31.50 31.13
C ASN A 47 -15.16 -31.15 32.62
N THR A 48 -14.30 -30.24 33.08
CA THR A 48 -14.25 -29.85 34.50
C THR A 48 -13.70 -28.44 34.66
N ASP A 49 -14.35 -27.66 35.54
CA ASP A 49 -13.85 -26.35 36.00
C ASP A 49 -12.94 -26.48 37.22
N LYS A 50 -12.93 -27.63 37.90
CA LYS A 50 -12.10 -27.88 39.08
C LYS A 50 -10.81 -28.58 38.65
N LEU A 51 -9.70 -27.87 38.82
CA LEU A 51 -8.35 -28.35 38.54
C LEU A 51 -7.44 -28.02 39.73
N ASP A 52 -6.84 -29.05 40.31
CA ASP A 52 -5.85 -28.88 41.37
C ASP A 52 -4.45 -28.73 40.77
N GLY A 53 -3.75 -27.66 41.14
CA GLY A 53 -2.39 -27.40 40.68
C GLY A 53 -2.30 -26.71 39.31
N VAL A 54 -1.25 -27.02 38.55
CA VAL A 54 -0.94 -26.41 37.25
C VAL A 54 -1.01 -27.49 36.17
N HIS A 55 -1.90 -27.29 35.19
CA HIS A 55 -2.04 -28.19 34.05
C HIS A 55 -1.59 -27.49 32.77
N ILE A 56 -0.60 -28.09 32.10
CA ILE A 56 -0.09 -27.58 30.83
C ILE A 56 -0.99 -28.05 29.69
N VAL A 57 -1.44 -27.10 28.87
CA VAL A 57 -2.20 -27.38 27.63
C VAL A 57 -1.28 -28.05 26.61
N ARG A 58 -1.76 -29.14 26.01
CA ARG A 58 -1.03 -29.91 25.00
C ARG A 58 -1.80 -29.94 23.69
N SER A 59 -1.08 -30.12 22.58
CA SER A 59 -1.71 -30.44 21.30
C SER A 59 -2.57 -31.69 21.47
N GLY A 60 -3.79 -31.66 20.96
CA GLY A 60 -4.75 -32.74 21.14
C GLY A 60 -5.84 -32.44 22.16
N ASP A 61 -5.58 -31.54 23.12
CA ASP A 61 -6.49 -31.28 24.22
C ASP A 61 -7.79 -30.63 23.75
N LEU A 62 -8.90 -31.06 24.37
CA LEU A 62 -10.21 -30.43 24.23
C LEU A 62 -10.36 -29.34 25.30
N ILE A 63 -10.60 -28.12 24.84
CA ILE A 63 -10.66 -26.93 25.69
C ILE A 63 -11.94 -26.13 25.44
N ARG A 64 -12.25 -25.26 26.40
CA ARG A 64 -13.18 -24.14 26.24
C ARG A 64 -12.41 -22.83 26.40
N LEU A 65 -12.79 -21.83 25.63
CA LEU A 65 -12.23 -20.48 25.72
C LEU A 65 -13.29 -19.56 26.29
N GLU A 66 -13.11 -19.11 27.53
CA GLU A 66 -14.00 -18.15 28.19
C GLU A 66 -13.42 -16.74 28.04
N HIS A 67 -14.23 -15.81 27.55
CA HIS A 67 -13.87 -14.40 27.47
C HIS A 67 -13.86 -13.79 28.86
N VAL A 68 -12.74 -13.18 29.27
CA VAL A 68 -12.55 -12.74 30.67
C VAL A 68 -13.53 -11.64 31.10
N PRO A 69 -13.72 -10.54 30.33
CA PRO A 69 -14.66 -9.50 30.71
C PRO A 69 -16.13 -9.93 30.71
N THR A 70 -16.57 -10.68 29.70
CA THR A 70 -18.01 -10.97 29.52
C THR A 70 -18.44 -12.34 30.02
N ARG A 71 -17.49 -13.21 30.39
CA ARG A 71 -17.74 -14.56 30.91
C ARG A 71 -18.54 -15.47 29.95
N ARG A 72 -18.52 -15.15 28.66
CA ARG A 72 -19.12 -15.95 27.57
C ARG A 72 -18.05 -16.88 26.99
N ASN A 73 -18.45 -18.06 26.55
CA ASN A 73 -17.60 -19.03 25.87
C ASN A 73 -17.52 -18.75 24.38
N LEU A 74 -16.36 -19.01 23.78
CA LEU A 74 -16.21 -19.06 22.32
C LEU A 74 -17.03 -20.22 21.76
N HIS A 75 -17.96 -19.89 20.88
CA HIS A 75 -19.00 -20.80 20.39
C HIS A 75 -19.07 -20.80 18.87
N SER A 76 -19.49 -21.92 18.27
CA SER A 76 -19.85 -21.94 16.86
C SER A 76 -20.97 -22.94 16.57
N HIS A 77 -21.81 -22.58 15.62
CA HIS A 77 -23.01 -23.33 15.24
C HIS A 77 -23.19 -23.28 13.72
N LYS A 78 -24.12 -24.08 13.16
CA LYS A 78 -24.26 -24.25 11.70
C LYS A 78 -24.85 -23.05 10.95
N GLU A 79 -25.05 -21.92 11.61
CA GLU A 79 -25.50 -20.71 10.91
C GLU A 79 -24.36 -20.06 10.15
N HIS A 80 -24.71 -19.33 9.09
CA HIS A 80 -23.72 -18.70 8.21
C HIS A 80 -23.03 -17.51 8.88
N ALA A 81 -21.73 -17.38 8.63
CA ALA A 81 -20.97 -16.23 9.10
C ALA A 81 -21.51 -14.88 8.56
N PRO A 82 -21.24 -13.75 9.23
CA PRO A 82 -21.83 -12.45 8.90
C PRO A 82 -21.57 -12.00 7.46
N ILE A 83 -20.34 -12.17 6.97
CA ILE A 83 -19.90 -11.73 5.64
C ILE A 83 -19.55 -12.94 4.77
N THR A 84 -18.80 -13.90 5.30
CA THR A 84 -18.33 -15.04 4.52
C THR A 84 -19.30 -16.22 4.64
N LYS A 85 -20.37 -16.20 3.86
CA LYS A 85 -21.50 -17.16 3.96
C LYS A 85 -21.13 -18.64 3.80
N LYS A 86 -19.95 -18.97 3.25
CA LYS A 86 -19.45 -20.36 3.19
C LYS A 86 -18.92 -20.89 4.52
N HIS A 87 -18.66 -20.00 5.49
CA HIS A 87 -18.18 -20.34 6.82
C HIS A 87 -19.33 -20.30 7.83
N PHE A 88 -19.11 -20.92 8.98
CA PHE A 88 -20.03 -20.88 10.10
C PHE A 88 -19.77 -19.68 11.02
N GLN A 89 -20.84 -19.18 11.63
CA GLN A 89 -20.78 -18.07 12.56
C GLN A 89 -20.03 -18.48 13.84
N VAL A 90 -19.23 -17.55 14.37
CA VAL A 90 -18.57 -17.67 15.66
C VAL A 90 -19.05 -16.55 16.56
N THR A 91 -19.44 -16.92 17.78
CA THR A 91 -20.14 -16.06 18.74
C THR A 91 -19.61 -16.28 20.15
N GLY A 92 -19.96 -15.38 21.07
CA GLY A 92 -19.86 -15.61 22.51
C GLY A 92 -21.21 -16.10 23.04
N TYR A 93 -21.22 -17.27 23.69
CA TYR A 93 -22.42 -17.93 24.19
C TYR A 93 -22.26 -18.41 25.65
N GLY A 94 -23.35 -18.83 26.30
CA GLY A 94 -23.34 -19.31 27.67
C GLY A 94 -23.24 -18.19 28.71
N GLU A 95 -23.23 -18.46 30.01
CA GLU A 95 -23.07 -17.46 31.08
C GLU A 95 -22.15 -17.97 32.17
N ASN A 96 -21.26 -17.11 32.68
CA ASN A 96 -20.29 -17.48 33.72
C ASN A 96 -19.47 -18.74 33.37
N GLY A 97 -19.11 -18.88 32.10
CA GLY A 97 -18.39 -20.06 31.57
C GLY A 97 -19.26 -21.31 31.38
N THR A 98 -20.53 -21.27 31.76
CA THR A 98 -21.49 -22.37 31.54
C THR A 98 -22.07 -22.22 30.14
N GLY A 99 -21.89 -23.22 29.29
CA GLY A 99 -22.56 -23.30 28.00
C GLY A 99 -22.77 -24.74 27.58
N ASP A 100 -22.64 -25.04 26.29
CA ASP A 100 -23.03 -26.34 25.74
C ASP A 100 -21.85 -27.10 25.11
N ALA A 101 -22.16 -28.12 24.30
CA ALA A 101 -21.15 -28.92 23.61
C ALA A 101 -20.55 -28.22 22.37
N ASN A 102 -21.14 -27.12 21.90
CA ASN A 102 -20.63 -26.28 20.82
C ASN A 102 -19.61 -25.23 21.31
N ASP A 103 -19.25 -25.25 22.59
CA ASP A 103 -18.17 -24.43 23.13
C ASP A 103 -16.80 -25.14 23.10
N VAL A 104 -16.77 -26.39 22.63
CA VAL A 104 -15.59 -27.26 22.74
C VAL A 104 -14.71 -27.16 21.50
N TRP A 105 -13.44 -26.82 21.71
CA TRP A 105 -12.42 -26.68 20.68
C TRP A 105 -11.25 -27.63 20.95
N LYS A 106 -10.82 -28.37 19.94
CA LYS A 106 -9.56 -29.12 19.95
C LYS A 106 -8.42 -28.17 19.59
N ILE A 107 -7.44 -28.00 20.48
CA ILE A 107 -6.21 -27.27 20.17
C ILE A 107 -5.21 -28.21 19.50
N SER A 108 -4.63 -27.80 18.37
CA SER A 108 -3.64 -28.59 17.64
C SER A 108 -2.47 -27.72 17.21
N ILE A 109 -1.25 -28.16 17.51
CA ILE A 109 -0.03 -27.47 17.06
C ILE A 109 0.29 -27.95 15.63
N ILE A 110 0.54 -27.00 14.72
CA ILE A 110 0.81 -27.32 13.31
C ILE A 110 2.17 -28.00 13.18
N GLY A 111 2.19 -29.18 12.54
CA GLY A 111 3.42 -29.94 12.28
C GLY A 111 3.93 -30.75 13.47
N GLU A 112 3.23 -30.73 14.60
CA GLU A 112 3.61 -31.42 15.83
C GLU A 112 2.64 -32.55 16.16
N ARG A 113 3.08 -33.50 16.99
CA ARG A 113 2.24 -34.62 17.45
C ARG A 113 1.34 -34.21 18.62
N ASP A 114 0.21 -34.91 18.77
CA ASP A 114 -0.63 -34.79 19.96
C ASP A 114 0.21 -35.15 21.21
N GLY A 115 0.05 -34.38 22.28
CA GLY A 115 0.84 -34.45 23.52
C GLY A 115 1.95 -33.40 23.65
N THR A 116 2.35 -32.73 22.56
CA THR A 116 3.34 -31.62 22.59
C THR A 116 2.79 -30.43 23.37
N LYS A 117 3.61 -29.83 24.26
CA LYS A 117 3.21 -28.70 25.10
C LYS A 117 2.99 -27.44 24.26
N VAL A 118 1.88 -26.74 24.47
CA VAL A 118 1.63 -25.43 23.84
C VAL A 118 2.49 -24.38 24.54
N THR A 119 3.28 -23.63 23.77
CA THR A 119 4.13 -22.54 24.27
C THR A 119 3.70 -21.21 23.66
N ALA A 120 3.83 -20.12 24.42
CA ALA A 120 3.54 -18.78 23.93
C ALA A 120 4.59 -18.36 22.87
N VAL A 121 4.16 -17.48 21.96
CA VAL A 121 4.91 -16.89 20.83
C VAL A 121 5.34 -17.89 19.74
N ASN A 122 5.94 -19.02 20.11
CA ASN A 122 6.55 -19.96 19.16
C ASN A 122 5.56 -20.95 18.53
N CYS A 123 4.56 -21.41 19.29
CA CYS A 123 3.62 -22.39 18.77
C CYS A 123 2.60 -21.75 17.83
N LYS A 124 2.54 -22.26 16.60
CA LYS A 124 1.44 -22.02 15.66
C LYS A 124 0.35 -23.05 15.93
N VAL A 125 -0.79 -22.60 16.44
CA VAL A 125 -1.91 -23.44 16.83
C VAL A 125 -3.11 -23.27 15.91
N LYS A 126 -3.90 -24.33 15.77
CA LYS A 126 -5.24 -24.32 15.20
C LYS A 126 -6.24 -24.68 16.29
N LEU A 127 -7.37 -23.99 16.28
CA LEU A 127 -8.52 -24.30 17.12
C LEU A 127 -9.59 -24.91 16.24
N VAL A 128 -9.81 -26.22 16.39
CA VAL A 128 -10.78 -26.97 15.59
C VAL A 128 -12.01 -27.21 16.44
N HIS A 129 -13.16 -26.72 15.99
CA HIS A 129 -14.43 -26.93 16.66
C HIS A 129 -14.76 -28.43 16.71
N TYR A 130 -15.08 -28.95 17.89
CA TYR A 130 -15.22 -30.38 18.11
C TYR A 130 -16.41 -30.99 17.35
N LEU A 131 -17.59 -30.39 17.43
CA LEU A 131 -18.81 -30.92 16.79
C LEU A 131 -18.93 -30.58 15.30
N GLN A 132 -18.75 -29.30 14.93
CA GLN A 132 -18.88 -28.82 13.55
C GLN A 132 -17.68 -29.12 12.64
N THR A 133 -16.60 -29.71 13.20
CA THR A 133 -15.38 -30.10 12.46
C THR A 133 -14.81 -29.00 11.55
N CYS A 134 -14.88 -27.75 12.02
CA CYS A 134 -14.40 -26.56 11.32
C CYS A 134 -13.25 -25.90 12.09
N ALA A 135 -12.39 -25.13 11.43
CA ALA A 135 -11.28 -24.42 12.04
C ALA A 135 -11.63 -22.95 12.29
N LEU A 136 -11.35 -22.45 13.49
CA LEU A 136 -11.45 -21.03 13.81
C LEU A 136 -10.52 -20.23 12.88
N THR A 137 -11.07 -19.30 12.12
CA THR A 137 -10.34 -18.55 11.10
C THR A 137 -10.72 -17.08 11.10
N THR A 138 -9.94 -16.29 10.38
CA THR A 138 -10.29 -14.91 10.01
C THR A 138 -10.56 -14.86 8.50
N SER A 139 -11.61 -14.16 8.08
CA SER A 139 -11.95 -14.15 6.64
C SER A 139 -11.16 -13.14 5.80
N GLY A 140 -10.46 -12.19 6.45
CA GLY A 140 -9.83 -11.07 5.73
C GLY A 140 -10.73 -9.85 5.59
N LYS A 141 -12.03 -10.01 5.81
CA LYS A 141 -13.02 -8.96 5.58
C LYS A 141 -13.30 -8.19 6.87
N GLN A 142 -13.53 -6.90 6.72
CA GLN A 142 -14.03 -6.06 7.81
C GLN A 142 -15.54 -6.23 7.94
N LEU A 143 -16.01 -6.23 9.18
CA LEU A 143 -17.42 -6.11 9.49
C LEU A 143 -17.90 -4.69 9.17
N PRO A 144 -19.19 -4.48 8.85
CA PRO A 144 -19.77 -3.14 8.72
C PRO A 144 -19.73 -2.37 10.04
N LYS A 145 -20.25 -1.13 10.02
CA LYS A 145 -20.28 -0.22 11.18
C LYS A 145 -20.86 -0.84 12.46
N TRP A 146 -21.82 -1.77 12.34
CA TRP A 146 -22.39 -2.47 13.50
C TRP A 146 -21.38 -3.37 14.25
N GLY A 147 -20.30 -3.76 13.59
CA GLY A 147 -19.17 -4.52 14.15
C GLY A 147 -17.92 -3.67 14.29
N TYR A 148 -18.07 -2.34 14.38
CA TYR A 148 -16.98 -1.38 14.59
C TYR A 148 -15.84 -1.46 13.57
N GLU A 149 -16.12 -1.92 12.34
CA GLU A 149 -15.11 -2.08 11.28
C GLU A 149 -13.94 -3.01 11.66
N GLN A 150 -14.15 -3.86 12.69
CA GLN A 150 -13.24 -4.92 13.10
C GLN A 150 -13.27 -6.06 12.09
N GLN A 151 -12.29 -6.99 12.15
CA GLN A 151 -12.24 -8.07 11.16
C GLN A 151 -13.12 -9.27 11.58
N GLU A 152 -13.78 -9.90 10.60
CA GLU A 152 -14.65 -11.07 10.81
C GLU A 152 -13.84 -12.29 11.28
N VAL A 153 -14.32 -12.91 12.38
CA VAL A 153 -13.94 -14.25 12.82
C VAL A 153 -15.07 -15.21 12.42
N ALA A 154 -14.70 -16.37 11.90
CA ALA A 154 -15.63 -17.41 11.46
C ALA A 154 -15.04 -18.80 11.67
N CYS A 155 -15.84 -19.84 11.49
CA CYS A 155 -15.37 -21.22 11.53
C CYS A 155 -15.43 -21.83 10.12
N ASN A 156 -14.27 -22.14 9.56
CA ASN A 156 -14.14 -22.64 8.19
C ASN A 156 -14.15 -24.17 8.16
N PRO A 157 -15.09 -24.83 7.46
CA PRO A 157 -15.09 -26.28 7.30
C PRO A 157 -13.80 -26.84 6.68
N ASN A 158 -13.05 -26.02 5.93
CA ASN A 158 -11.73 -26.40 5.42
C ASN A 158 -10.64 -26.25 6.51
N LEU A 159 -10.27 -27.37 7.15
CA LEU A 159 -9.22 -27.40 8.17
C LEU A 159 -7.82 -27.02 7.68
N ARG A 160 -7.58 -27.03 6.36
CA ARG A 160 -6.30 -26.65 5.73
C ARG A 160 -6.20 -25.14 5.44
N ASP A 161 -7.15 -24.34 5.91
CA ASP A 161 -7.12 -22.89 5.77
C ASP A 161 -5.83 -22.27 6.35
N PRO A 162 -5.03 -21.53 5.55
CA PRO A 162 -3.84 -20.83 6.05
C PRO A 162 -4.17 -19.68 7.00
N ASN A 163 -5.39 -19.12 6.95
CA ASN A 163 -5.82 -18.06 7.86
C ASN A 163 -6.33 -18.57 9.22
N ALA A 164 -6.45 -19.89 9.38
CA ALA A 164 -6.87 -20.53 10.62
C ALA A 164 -5.72 -20.76 11.61
N VAL A 165 -4.57 -20.14 11.38
CA VAL A 165 -3.37 -20.26 12.22
C VAL A 165 -3.35 -19.13 13.23
N TRP A 166 -3.18 -19.49 14.50
CA TRP A 166 -3.14 -18.58 15.64
C TRP A 166 -1.87 -18.79 16.46
N ASN A 167 -1.52 -17.81 17.28
CA ASN A 167 -0.47 -17.90 18.28
C ASN A 167 -0.94 -17.32 19.61
N VAL A 168 -0.44 -17.87 20.72
CA VAL A 168 -0.63 -17.29 22.05
C VAL A 168 0.47 -16.26 22.26
N GLU A 169 0.20 -14.99 22.05
CA GLU A 169 1.21 -13.93 22.15
C GLU A 169 1.58 -13.60 23.60
N GLU A 170 0.57 -13.52 24.46
CA GLU A 170 0.74 -13.19 25.87
C GLU A 170 0.00 -14.22 26.72
N ASN A 171 0.63 -14.65 27.80
CA ASN A 171 0.08 -15.57 28.78
C ASN A 171 0.41 -15.06 30.18
N MET A 172 -0.62 -14.86 31.00
CA MET A 172 -0.50 -14.47 32.39
C MET A 172 -1.06 -15.58 33.26
N PHE A 173 -0.22 -16.19 34.09
CA PHE A 173 -0.64 -17.22 35.02
C PHE A 173 0.23 -17.20 36.28
N ASP A 174 -0.33 -16.70 37.38
CA ASP A 174 0.40 -16.33 38.60
C ASP A 174 1.21 -17.47 39.24
N LYS A 175 0.82 -18.73 39.01
CA LYS A 175 1.52 -19.91 39.54
C LYS A 175 2.75 -20.33 38.72
N LEU A 176 3.03 -19.66 37.60
CA LEU A 176 4.18 -19.93 36.74
C LEU A 176 5.13 -18.73 36.72
N ARG A 177 6.44 -19.00 36.52
CA ARG A 177 7.46 -17.95 36.47
C ARG A 177 7.37 -17.15 35.17
N ASN A 178 7.48 -15.83 35.27
CA ASN A 178 7.55 -14.93 34.11
C ASN A 178 8.89 -15.09 33.37
N VAL A 179 8.85 -15.06 32.04
CA VAL A 179 10.01 -15.13 31.14
C VAL A 179 10.12 -13.82 30.36
N SER A 180 11.34 -13.34 30.09
CA SER A 180 11.56 -12.14 29.27
C SER A 180 11.19 -12.40 27.81
N PHE A 181 10.49 -11.45 27.19
CA PHE A 181 10.12 -11.49 25.77
C PHE A 181 11.33 -11.45 24.82
N GLU A 182 12.50 -11.00 25.28
CA GLU A 182 13.72 -10.93 24.49
C GLU A 182 14.18 -12.31 23.96
N VAL A 183 13.84 -13.38 24.67
CA VAL A 183 14.15 -14.76 24.27
C VAL A 183 13.45 -15.15 22.95
N TYR A 184 12.35 -14.48 22.61
CA TYR A 184 11.53 -14.77 21.43
C TYR A 184 11.67 -13.72 20.33
N ALA A 185 12.64 -12.80 20.46
CA ALA A 185 12.88 -11.76 19.47
C ALA A 185 13.29 -12.39 18.12
N PRO A 186 12.60 -12.07 17.01
CA PRO A 186 12.97 -12.58 15.69
C PRO A 186 14.35 -12.03 15.28
N SER A 187 15.06 -12.80 14.46
CA SER A 187 16.37 -12.39 13.94
C SER A 187 16.24 -11.14 13.05
N PHE A 188 17.36 -10.46 12.80
CA PHE A 188 17.36 -9.31 11.88
C PHE A 188 16.80 -9.67 10.50
N LEU A 189 17.19 -10.83 9.96
CA LEU A 189 16.78 -11.24 8.62
C LEU A 189 15.27 -11.55 8.56
N ASP A 190 14.73 -12.18 9.60
CA ASP A 190 13.28 -12.42 9.71
C ASP A 190 12.52 -11.10 9.73
N ARG A 191 12.97 -10.14 10.56
CA ARG A 191 12.38 -8.79 10.62
C ARG A 191 12.48 -8.05 9.29
N PHE A 192 13.62 -8.17 8.60
CA PHE A 192 13.86 -7.54 7.31
C PHE A 192 12.88 -8.07 6.26
N ILE A 193 12.76 -9.41 6.15
CA ILE A 193 11.86 -10.05 5.17
C ILE A 193 10.40 -9.74 5.50
N GLU A 194 10.00 -9.87 6.77
CA GLU A 194 8.64 -9.56 7.21
C GLU A 194 8.28 -8.09 6.95
N SER A 195 9.19 -7.17 7.27
CA SER A 195 8.99 -5.74 7.02
C SER A 195 8.77 -5.45 5.53
N HIS A 196 9.57 -6.03 4.63
CA HIS A 196 9.39 -5.85 3.19
C HIS A 196 8.09 -6.48 2.69
N ALA A 197 7.72 -7.67 3.18
CA ALA A 197 6.44 -8.30 2.85
C ALA A 197 5.25 -7.39 3.24
N VAL A 198 5.30 -6.79 4.44
CA VAL A 198 4.30 -5.82 4.90
C VAL A 198 4.32 -4.55 4.05
N MET A 199 5.49 -4.03 3.68
CA MET A 199 5.61 -2.87 2.78
C MET A 199 5.01 -3.14 1.40
N PHE A 200 5.25 -4.32 0.81
CA PHE A 200 4.66 -4.71 -0.47
C PHE A 200 3.13 -4.85 -0.37
N GLN A 201 2.65 -5.53 0.66
CA GLN A 201 1.20 -5.69 0.88
C GLN A 201 0.52 -4.35 1.13
N GLY A 202 1.13 -3.48 1.95
CA GLY A 202 0.65 -2.14 2.22
C GLY A 202 0.58 -1.30 0.94
N ASN A 203 1.66 -1.28 0.15
CA ASN A 203 1.72 -0.56 -1.12
C ASN A 203 0.69 -1.05 -2.15
N ALA A 204 0.45 -2.36 -2.23
CA ALA A 204 -0.57 -2.93 -3.10
C ALA A 204 -2.01 -2.66 -2.60
N GLY A 205 -2.16 -2.48 -1.29
CA GLY A 205 -3.44 -2.18 -0.62
C GLY A 205 -3.90 -0.72 -0.75
N LEU A 206 -3.02 0.21 -1.14
CA LEU A 206 -3.34 1.62 -1.36
C LEU A 206 -4.16 1.82 -2.65
N LYS A 207 -5.38 1.30 -2.68
CA LYS A 207 -6.31 1.49 -3.79
C LYS A 207 -7.07 2.81 -3.65
N PRO A 208 -7.42 3.47 -4.77
CA PRO A 208 -8.22 4.70 -4.73
C PRO A 208 -9.55 4.45 -4.01
N LYS A 209 -9.88 5.32 -3.05
CA LYS A 209 -11.21 5.31 -2.45
C LYS A 209 -12.22 5.90 -3.42
N GLU A 210 -13.48 5.48 -3.31
CA GLU A 210 -14.56 6.07 -4.10
C GLU A 210 -14.64 7.59 -3.88
N GLY A 211 -14.64 8.35 -4.97
CA GLY A 211 -14.67 9.83 -4.94
C GLY A 211 -13.31 10.52 -4.76
N GLU A 212 -12.22 9.79 -4.54
CA GLU A 212 -10.88 10.37 -4.42
C GLU A 212 -10.30 10.73 -5.80
N ILE A 213 -9.79 11.96 -5.94
CA ILE A 213 -9.20 12.44 -7.19
C ILE A 213 -7.74 11.99 -7.26
N THR A 214 -7.47 10.96 -8.05
CA THR A 214 -6.12 10.45 -8.32
C THR A 214 -5.67 10.79 -9.74
N SER A 215 -4.37 10.99 -9.95
CA SER A 215 -3.82 11.22 -11.29
C SER A 215 -3.49 9.92 -12.01
N ARG A 216 -3.47 9.95 -13.35
CA ARG A 216 -3.12 8.80 -14.20
C ARG A 216 -1.81 9.05 -14.95
N PRO A 217 -1.01 8.00 -15.25
CA PRO A 217 0.29 8.15 -15.91
C PRO A 217 0.27 9.01 -17.18
N TRP A 218 -0.72 8.82 -18.06
CA TRP A 218 -0.85 9.57 -19.31
C TRP A 218 -1.05 11.08 -19.11
N GLN A 219 -1.55 11.52 -17.94
CA GLN A 219 -1.81 12.93 -17.65
C GLN A 219 -0.53 13.71 -17.37
N TRP A 220 0.53 13.03 -16.94
CA TRP A 220 1.73 13.70 -16.41
C TRP A 220 2.59 14.36 -17.49
N PRO A 221 2.93 13.71 -18.62
CA PRO A 221 3.80 14.31 -19.64
C PRO A 221 3.18 15.53 -20.32
N ILE A 222 1.86 15.53 -20.49
CA ILE A 222 1.13 16.64 -21.12
C ILE A 222 0.74 17.74 -20.12
N ASN A 223 1.06 17.56 -18.83
CA ASN A 223 0.68 18.46 -17.75
C ASN A 223 -0.85 18.68 -17.70
N TYR A 224 -1.64 17.62 -17.85
CA TYR A 224 -3.10 17.75 -18.04
C TYR A 224 -3.82 18.31 -16.82
N ARG A 225 -3.44 17.87 -15.61
CA ARG A 225 -4.07 18.28 -14.36
C ARG A 225 -3.04 18.25 -13.23
N GLY A 226 -3.00 19.31 -12.44
CA GLY A 226 -2.14 19.41 -11.27
C GLY A 226 -2.76 18.77 -10.02
N GLN A 227 -2.04 18.88 -8.90
CA GLN A 227 -2.50 18.39 -7.60
C GLN A 227 -2.69 19.55 -6.62
N PHE A 228 -3.87 19.59 -6.00
CA PHE A 228 -4.20 20.60 -4.99
C PHE A 228 -3.59 20.25 -3.63
N PHE A 229 -2.98 21.24 -2.98
CA PHE A 229 -2.52 21.17 -1.60
C PHE A 229 -3.23 22.28 -0.80
N SER A 230 -4.03 21.88 0.19
CA SER A 230 -4.71 22.83 1.07
C SER A 230 -3.72 23.44 2.07
N GLY A 231 -3.62 24.76 2.08
CA GLY A 231 -3.09 25.53 3.21
C GLY A 231 -4.19 26.45 3.76
N SER A 232 -4.08 26.84 5.03
CA SER A 232 -5.11 27.63 5.71
C SER A 232 -5.31 29.00 5.06
N ASN A 233 -4.22 29.75 4.85
CA ASN A 233 -4.25 31.10 4.29
C ASN A 233 -3.80 31.16 2.82
N TYR A 234 -3.01 30.17 2.39
CA TYR A 234 -2.45 30.08 1.04
C TYR A 234 -2.84 28.76 0.42
N ARG A 235 -3.21 28.80 -0.86
CA ARG A 235 -3.49 27.60 -1.65
C ARG A 235 -2.27 27.31 -2.52
N ILE A 236 -1.82 26.06 -2.50
CA ILE A 236 -0.70 25.60 -3.32
C ILE A 236 -1.27 24.64 -4.36
N TYR A 237 -0.84 24.82 -5.61
CA TYR A 237 -1.25 23.97 -6.70
C TYR A 237 -0.01 23.44 -7.41
N LEU A 238 0.21 22.14 -7.27
CA LEU A 238 1.34 21.47 -7.88
C LEU A 238 1.04 21.23 -9.36
N LEU A 239 1.51 22.15 -10.19
CA LEU A 239 1.47 22.08 -11.64
C LEU A 239 2.90 22.19 -12.19
N GLY A 240 3.21 21.42 -13.23
CA GLY A 240 4.49 21.59 -13.92
C GLY A 240 4.54 22.93 -14.64
N ASN A 241 5.73 23.53 -14.79
CA ASN A 241 5.87 24.69 -15.67
C ASN A 241 5.57 24.23 -17.11
N PRO A 242 4.49 24.72 -17.75
CA PRO A 242 4.03 24.18 -19.02
C PRO A 242 5.01 24.41 -20.17
N ILE A 243 5.78 25.50 -20.14
CA ILE A 243 6.83 25.75 -21.13
C ILE A 243 7.88 24.63 -21.04
N ILE A 244 8.36 24.32 -19.84
CA ILE A 244 9.35 23.25 -19.63
C ILE A 244 8.74 21.88 -19.98
N TRP A 245 7.53 21.57 -19.50
CA TRP A 245 6.89 20.27 -19.73
C TRP A 245 6.65 20.00 -21.21
N TRP A 246 6.06 20.94 -21.93
CA TRP A 246 5.74 20.77 -23.33
C TRP A 246 6.99 20.83 -24.20
N SER A 247 7.96 21.69 -23.90
CA SER A 247 9.26 21.66 -24.57
C SER A 247 9.93 20.30 -24.40
N ASN A 248 10.00 19.76 -23.18
CA ASN A 248 10.57 18.44 -22.93
C ASN A 248 9.87 17.34 -23.75
N LEU A 249 8.55 17.39 -23.88
CA LEU A 249 7.80 16.43 -24.70
C LEU A 249 8.15 16.56 -26.20
N VAL A 250 8.29 17.79 -26.71
CA VAL A 250 8.72 18.05 -28.09
C VAL A 250 10.14 17.55 -28.33
N PHE A 251 11.08 17.87 -27.45
CA PHE A 251 12.47 17.43 -27.57
C PHE A 251 12.63 15.91 -27.44
N LEU A 252 11.80 15.25 -26.64
CA LEU A 252 11.72 13.79 -26.58
C LEU A 252 11.30 13.20 -27.94
N ALA A 253 10.30 13.80 -28.60
CA ALA A 253 9.87 13.37 -29.94
C ALA A 253 10.96 13.63 -31.00
N ILE A 254 11.62 14.79 -30.95
CA ILE A 254 12.75 15.12 -31.83
C ILE A 254 13.87 14.10 -31.65
N PHE A 255 14.22 13.74 -30.41
CA PHE A 255 15.22 12.72 -30.14
C PHE A 255 14.87 11.38 -30.79
N ILE A 256 13.63 10.90 -30.62
CA ILE A 256 13.19 9.63 -31.23
C ILE A 256 13.36 9.68 -32.75
N ILE A 257 12.96 10.79 -33.39
CA ILE A 257 13.12 10.97 -34.84
C ILE A 257 14.60 10.98 -35.25
N VAL A 258 15.44 11.77 -34.58
CA VAL A 258 16.88 11.87 -34.87
C VAL A 258 17.56 10.51 -34.67
N PHE A 259 17.23 9.80 -33.59
CA PHE A 259 17.74 8.48 -33.28
C PHE A 259 17.36 7.46 -34.37
N LEU A 260 16.09 7.42 -34.78
CA LEU A 260 15.61 6.50 -35.83
C LEU A 260 16.26 6.80 -37.19
N ILE A 261 16.34 8.08 -37.59
CA ILE A 261 17.01 8.47 -38.84
C ILE A 261 18.48 8.03 -38.82
N ASN A 262 19.17 8.24 -37.71
CA ASN A 262 20.57 7.85 -37.57
C ASN A 262 20.76 6.33 -37.56
N ALA A 263 19.88 5.58 -36.88
CA ALA A 263 19.90 4.12 -36.90
C ALA A 263 19.70 3.57 -38.33
N VAL A 264 18.78 4.14 -39.11
CA VAL A 264 18.55 3.76 -40.51
C VAL A 264 19.75 4.12 -41.39
N LYS A 265 20.33 5.32 -41.24
CA LYS A 265 21.54 5.73 -41.98
C LYS A 265 22.71 4.80 -41.70
N HIS A 266 22.90 4.42 -40.43
CA HIS A 266 23.92 3.48 -40.00
C HIS A 266 23.70 2.11 -40.64
N GLN A 267 22.48 1.56 -40.58
CA GLN A 267 22.14 0.27 -41.18
C GLN A 267 22.32 0.24 -42.70
N ARG A 268 22.07 1.38 -43.37
CA ARG A 268 22.22 1.52 -44.84
C ARG A 268 23.66 1.81 -45.28
N GLY A 269 24.63 1.89 -44.37
CA GLY A 269 26.03 2.15 -44.73
C GLY A 269 26.31 3.58 -45.20
N TYR A 270 25.42 4.54 -44.96
CA TYR A 270 25.67 5.97 -45.21
C TYR A 270 26.58 6.54 -44.12
N ILE A 271 27.80 6.04 -44.02
CA ILE A 271 28.81 6.54 -43.08
C ILE A 271 29.64 7.61 -43.80
N LYS A 272 29.18 8.87 -43.70
CA LYS A 272 30.12 10.00 -43.65
C LYS A 272 30.32 10.29 -42.17
N SER A 273 31.49 9.90 -41.66
CA SER A 273 32.04 10.17 -40.32
C SER A 273 31.09 10.99 -39.42
N PHE A 274 30.33 10.30 -38.57
CA PHE A 274 29.94 10.94 -37.32
C PHE A 274 31.24 11.32 -36.62
N SER A 275 31.35 12.57 -36.16
CA SER A 275 32.40 12.84 -35.18
C SER A 275 32.15 11.94 -33.96
N ASP A 276 33.18 11.32 -33.41
CA ASP A 276 33.06 10.43 -32.24
C ASP A 276 32.25 11.11 -31.11
N ALA A 277 32.36 12.43 -30.99
CA ALA A 277 31.60 13.27 -30.08
C ALA A 277 30.08 13.23 -30.31
N GLN A 278 29.59 13.29 -31.55
CA GLN A 278 28.15 13.22 -31.84
C GLN A 278 27.59 11.82 -31.56
N HIS A 279 28.37 10.76 -31.81
CA HIS A 279 27.98 9.39 -31.49
C HIS A 279 27.86 9.20 -29.97
N GLN A 280 28.83 9.69 -29.20
CA GLN A 280 28.79 9.67 -27.74
C GLN A 280 27.57 10.44 -27.17
N LYS A 281 27.25 11.61 -27.74
CA LYS A 281 26.04 12.37 -27.36
C LYS A 281 24.76 11.56 -27.61
N LEU A 282 24.66 10.87 -28.74
CA LEU A 282 23.49 10.05 -29.07
C LEU A 282 23.34 8.86 -28.12
N ILE A 283 24.44 8.20 -27.74
CA ILE A 283 24.44 7.16 -26.70
C ILE A 283 24.01 7.73 -25.35
N GLY A 284 24.51 8.91 -24.97
CA GLY A 284 24.09 9.61 -23.75
C GLY A 284 22.58 9.87 -23.73
N CYS A 285 22.01 10.37 -24.83
CA CYS A 285 20.57 10.54 -24.96
C CYS A 285 19.81 9.20 -24.87
N ALA A 286 20.35 8.11 -25.41
CA ALA A 286 19.73 6.79 -25.29
C ALA A 286 19.67 6.30 -23.82
N TRP A 287 20.73 6.52 -23.03
CA TRP A 287 20.72 6.24 -21.59
C TRP A 287 19.73 7.11 -20.82
N LEU A 288 19.65 8.40 -21.15
CA LEU A 288 18.67 9.32 -20.56
C LEU A 288 17.24 8.91 -20.91
N PHE A 289 17.00 8.50 -22.16
CA PHE A 289 15.72 7.98 -22.61
C PHE A 289 15.35 6.67 -21.88
N LEU A 290 16.32 5.76 -21.71
CA LEU A 290 16.11 4.55 -20.92
C LEU A 290 15.78 4.89 -19.46
N GLY A 291 16.46 5.86 -18.88
CA GLY A 291 16.16 6.40 -17.55
C GLY A 291 14.72 6.92 -17.46
N TRP A 292 14.27 7.70 -18.45
CA TRP A 292 12.90 8.17 -18.56
C TRP A 292 11.89 7.01 -18.64
N VAL A 293 12.16 6.02 -19.50
CA VAL A 293 11.32 4.82 -19.67
C VAL A 293 11.19 4.05 -18.36
N LEU A 294 12.31 3.73 -17.69
CA LEU A 294 12.32 2.97 -16.46
C LEU A 294 11.61 3.69 -15.31
N HIS A 295 11.60 5.02 -15.30
CA HIS A 295 10.92 5.83 -14.29
C HIS A 295 9.48 6.22 -14.69
N TYR A 296 8.99 5.84 -15.86
CA TYR A 296 7.65 6.20 -16.32
C TYR A 296 6.77 4.98 -16.61
N ILE A 297 7.28 4.01 -17.38
CA ILE A 297 6.50 2.85 -17.83
C ILE A 297 5.96 1.99 -16.67
N PRO A 298 6.72 1.70 -15.59
CA PRO A 298 6.20 0.85 -14.52
C PRO A 298 4.89 1.36 -13.89
N PHE A 299 4.67 2.68 -13.88
CA PHE A 299 3.45 3.28 -13.35
C PHE A 299 2.18 2.91 -14.13
N TRP A 300 2.30 2.51 -15.39
CA TRP A 300 1.15 2.04 -16.19
C TRP A 300 0.62 0.68 -15.72
N ALA A 301 1.47 -0.14 -15.11
CA ALA A 301 1.09 -1.45 -14.58
C ALA A 301 0.64 -1.41 -13.10
N MET A 302 0.80 -0.27 -12.43
CA MET A 302 0.46 -0.14 -11.02
C MET A 302 -1.04 0.11 -10.80
N GLY A 303 -1.69 -0.77 -10.04
CA GLY A 303 -3.12 -0.66 -9.68
C GLY A 303 -3.41 0.11 -8.38
N ARG A 304 -2.45 0.91 -7.89
CA ARG A 304 -2.55 1.70 -6.65
C ARG A 304 -2.83 3.18 -6.95
N VAL A 305 -3.08 3.97 -5.92
CA VAL A 305 -3.18 5.42 -6.02
C VAL A 305 -1.88 6.02 -6.56
N LEU A 306 -1.99 6.89 -7.57
CA LEU A 306 -0.87 7.60 -8.18
C LEU A 306 -1.12 9.10 -8.22
N TYR A 307 -0.03 9.85 -8.09
CA TYR A 307 -0.03 11.32 -7.99
C TYR A 307 0.97 11.94 -8.95
N PHE A 308 0.75 13.21 -9.29
CA PHE A 308 1.53 13.93 -10.30
C PHE A 308 3.04 13.93 -10.01
N HIS A 309 3.44 14.00 -8.74
CA HIS A 309 4.84 13.99 -8.32
C HIS A 309 5.61 12.69 -8.64
N HIS A 310 4.90 11.57 -8.90
CA HIS A 310 5.56 10.32 -9.31
C HIS A 310 6.29 10.45 -10.65
N TYR A 311 5.90 11.43 -11.48
CA TYR A 311 6.56 11.70 -12.75
C TYR A 311 7.90 12.45 -12.62
N PHE A 312 8.20 13.07 -11.47
CA PHE A 312 9.36 13.97 -11.34
C PHE A 312 10.72 13.30 -11.63
N PRO A 313 10.98 12.05 -11.21
CA PRO A 313 12.21 11.36 -11.62
C PRO A 313 12.30 11.19 -13.14
N ALA A 314 11.22 10.81 -13.81
CA ALA A 314 11.19 10.70 -15.26
C ALA A 314 11.40 12.08 -15.93
N LEU A 315 10.72 13.11 -15.45
CA LEU A 315 10.89 14.49 -15.94
C LEU A 315 12.36 14.95 -15.87
N LEU A 316 13.09 14.60 -14.80
CA LEU A 316 14.51 14.94 -14.67
C LEU A 316 15.33 14.38 -15.83
N PHE A 317 15.15 13.08 -16.13
CA PHE A 317 15.79 12.45 -17.30
C PHE A 317 15.39 13.12 -18.61
N ASN A 318 14.11 13.48 -18.77
CA ASN A 318 13.64 14.18 -19.97
C ASN A 318 14.24 15.59 -20.11
N SER A 319 14.41 16.31 -19.00
CA SER A 319 15.00 17.65 -18.99
C SER A 319 16.49 17.61 -19.32
N MET A 320 17.22 16.62 -18.80
CA MET A 320 18.63 16.38 -19.18
C MET A 320 18.75 16.02 -20.66
N LEU A 321 17.87 15.14 -21.16
CA LEU A 321 17.82 14.79 -22.58
C LEU A 321 17.56 16.02 -23.46
N THR A 322 16.63 16.87 -23.04
CA THR A 322 16.32 18.14 -23.70
C THR A 322 17.53 19.05 -23.77
N GLY A 323 18.33 19.15 -22.69
CA GLY A 323 19.57 19.92 -22.70
C GLY A 323 20.59 19.43 -23.74
N VAL A 324 20.79 18.11 -23.84
CA VAL A 324 21.73 17.52 -24.82
C VAL A 324 21.24 17.70 -26.27
N ILE A 325 19.94 17.49 -26.52
CA ILE A 325 19.38 17.68 -27.86
C ILE A 325 19.37 19.16 -28.25
N LEU A 326 19.07 20.05 -27.31
CA LEU A 326 19.12 21.48 -27.56
C LEU A 326 20.54 21.92 -27.94
N ASP A 327 21.55 21.49 -27.19
CA ASP A 327 22.96 21.75 -27.56
C ASP A 327 23.29 21.21 -28.95
N TYR A 328 22.86 19.98 -29.28
CA TYR A 328 23.04 19.42 -30.62
C TYR A 328 22.38 20.29 -31.70
N LEU A 329 21.12 20.68 -31.53
CA LEU A 329 20.40 21.50 -32.51
C LEU A 329 21.01 22.89 -32.67
N LEU A 330 21.40 23.55 -31.57
CA LEU A 330 22.04 24.87 -31.63
C LEU A 330 23.36 24.81 -32.40
N ASN A 331 24.16 23.77 -32.18
CA ASN A 331 25.41 23.56 -32.92
C ASN A 331 25.15 23.27 -34.41
N GLU A 332 24.15 22.46 -34.76
CA GLU A 332 23.81 22.19 -36.17
C GLU A 332 23.22 23.42 -36.88
N ILE A 333 22.33 24.18 -36.23
CA ILE A 333 21.76 25.42 -36.78
C ILE A 333 22.87 26.43 -37.07
N SER A 334 23.84 26.56 -36.17
CA SER A 334 24.94 27.51 -36.31
C SER A 334 25.83 27.23 -37.53
N LYS A 335 25.91 25.97 -38.01
CA LYS A 335 26.68 25.61 -39.21
C LYS A 335 26.08 26.13 -40.51
N TYR A 336 24.80 26.48 -40.54
CA TYR A 336 24.15 27.06 -41.72
C TYR A 336 24.46 28.54 -41.90
N PHE A 337 25.07 29.20 -40.91
CA PHE A 337 25.40 30.62 -40.95
C PHE A 337 26.92 30.83 -41.13
N PRO A 338 27.34 31.96 -41.72
CA PRO A 338 28.75 32.34 -41.76
C PRO A 338 29.33 32.43 -40.34
N SER A 339 30.62 32.08 -40.17
CA SER A 339 31.31 32.03 -38.87
C SER A 339 31.17 33.32 -38.04
N ASN A 340 31.08 34.48 -38.70
CA ASN A 340 30.95 35.78 -38.04
C ASN A 340 29.56 36.00 -37.42
N ILE A 341 28.53 35.31 -37.90
CA ILE A 341 27.13 35.45 -37.47
C ILE A 341 26.70 34.24 -36.62
N ALA A 342 27.28 33.07 -36.86
CA ALA A 342 26.96 31.82 -36.19
C ALA A 342 27.02 31.92 -34.66
N TYR A 343 28.07 32.54 -34.10
CA TYR A 343 28.19 32.75 -32.65
C TYR A 343 27.09 33.67 -32.09
N THR A 344 26.79 34.76 -32.79
CA THR A 344 25.72 35.69 -32.40
C THR A 344 24.36 35.00 -32.43
N VAL A 345 24.07 34.20 -33.46
CA VAL A 345 22.83 33.43 -33.58
C VAL A 345 22.74 32.41 -32.45
N TYR A 346 23.80 31.64 -32.20
CA TYR A 346 23.85 30.66 -31.10
C TYR A 346 23.49 31.29 -29.76
N HIS A 347 24.18 32.37 -29.38
CA HIS A 347 23.96 33.03 -28.09
C HIS A 347 22.59 33.72 -28.03
N THR A 348 22.11 34.29 -29.13
CA THR A 348 20.78 34.92 -29.17
C THR A 348 19.68 33.89 -28.92
N ILE A 349 19.73 32.74 -29.59
CA ILE A 349 18.73 31.67 -29.38
C ILE A 349 18.81 31.15 -27.95
N LEU A 350 20.03 30.92 -27.42
CA LEU A 350 20.22 30.46 -26.05
C LEU A 350 19.63 31.45 -25.03
N VAL A 351 19.90 32.75 -25.20
CA VAL A 351 19.36 33.81 -24.32
C VAL A 351 17.84 33.86 -24.39
N ILE A 352 17.24 33.71 -25.58
CA ILE A 352 15.76 33.68 -25.73
C ILE A 352 15.18 32.49 -24.96
N ILE A 353 15.79 31.30 -25.08
CA ILE A 353 15.33 30.09 -24.39
C ILE A 353 15.44 30.26 -22.87
N LEU A 354 16.60 30.69 -22.37
CA LEU A 354 16.81 30.92 -20.94
C LEU A 354 15.87 31.99 -20.39
N SER A 355 15.67 33.09 -21.12
CA SER A 355 14.74 34.15 -20.73
C SER A 355 13.30 33.66 -20.69
N SER A 356 12.90 32.79 -21.61
CA SER A 356 11.56 32.17 -21.63
C SER A 356 11.34 31.23 -20.43
N VAL A 357 12.37 30.48 -20.03
CA VAL A 357 12.33 29.63 -18.83
C VAL A 357 12.21 30.47 -17.55
N VAL A 358 13.02 31.52 -17.42
CA VAL A 358 12.96 32.44 -16.27
C VAL A 358 11.61 33.17 -16.21
N TYR A 359 11.15 33.71 -17.34
CA TYR A 359 9.87 34.41 -17.42
C TYR A 359 8.69 33.50 -17.06
N SER A 360 8.67 32.28 -17.60
CA SER A 360 7.62 31.30 -17.27
C SER A 360 7.66 30.90 -15.79
N PHE A 361 8.83 30.77 -15.18
CA PHE A 361 8.94 30.55 -13.74
C PHE A 361 8.34 31.72 -12.94
N VAL A 362 8.68 32.96 -13.28
CA VAL A 362 8.12 34.14 -12.60
C VAL A 362 6.60 34.18 -12.73
N LEU A 363 6.07 33.91 -13.93
CA LEU A 363 4.63 33.87 -14.21
C LEU A 363 3.90 32.82 -13.36
N PHE A 364 4.45 31.60 -13.25
CA PHE A 364 3.83 30.50 -12.50
C PHE A 364 4.28 30.40 -11.03
N SER A 365 5.16 31.29 -10.57
CA SER A 365 5.71 31.29 -9.20
C SER A 365 4.63 31.32 -8.10
N PRO A 366 3.46 31.98 -8.24
CA PRO A 366 2.42 31.94 -7.22
C PRO A 366 1.88 30.53 -6.94
N LEU A 367 1.93 29.62 -7.91
CA LEU A 367 1.49 28.24 -7.73
C LEU A 367 2.35 27.48 -6.71
N ALA A 368 3.64 27.81 -6.64
CA ALA A 368 4.63 27.20 -5.76
C ALA A 368 4.78 27.94 -4.43
N TYR A 369 4.84 29.28 -4.45
CA TYR A 369 5.03 30.11 -3.25
C TYR A 369 3.73 30.39 -2.48
N GLY A 370 2.58 30.12 -3.08
CA GLY A 370 1.27 30.24 -2.46
C GLY A 370 0.39 31.31 -3.11
N MET A 371 -0.84 30.94 -3.43
CA MET A 371 -1.84 31.84 -4.00
C MET A 371 -2.82 32.33 -2.92
N SER A 372 -3.13 33.62 -2.96
CA SER A 372 -4.22 34.27 -2.22
C SER A 372 -5.26 34.86 -3.18
N GLY A 373 -6.44 35.23 -2.68
CA GLY A 373 -7.50 35.87 -3.48
C GLY A 373 -8.50 34.90 -4.14
N PRO A 374 -9.28 35.34 -5.14
CA PRO A 374 -10.29 34.52 -5.82
C PRO A 374 -9.69 33.41 -6.70
N ASN A 375 -10.49 32.40 -7.06
CA ASN A 375 -10.04 31.28 -7.89
C ASN A 375 -9.68 31.75 -9.31
N ALA A 376 -8.71 31.09 -9.96
CA ALA A 376 -8.31 31.40 -11.35
C ALA A 376 -9.43 31.20 -12.39
N SER A 377 -10.52 30.51 -12.04
CA SER A 377 -11.71 30.42 -12.91
C SER A 377 -12.55 31.69 -12.92
N GLU A 378 -12.34 32.62 -11.98
CA GLU A 378 -13.07 33.88 -11.92
C GLU A 378 -12.37 34.94 -12.79
N PRO A 379 -13.09 35.64 -13.70
CA PRO A 379 -12.50 36.65 -14.59
C PRO A 379 -11.80 37.80 -13.85
N ASN A 380 -12.23 38.08 -12.62
CA ASN A 380 -11.66 39.14 -11.78
C ASN A 380 -10.43 38.68 -11.00
N SER A 381 -9.99 37.43 -11.16
CA SER A 381 -8.81 36.91 -10.47
C SER A 381 -7.52 37.39 -11.14
N THR A 382 -6.57 37.83 -10.32
CA THR A 382 -5.20 38.12 -10.75
C THR A 382 -4.50 36.88 -11.33
N MET A 383 -5.02 35.68 -11.05
CA MET A 383 -4.49 34.41 -11.51
C MET A 383 -5.25 33.83 -12.72
N TYR A 384 -6.24 34.56 -13.26
CA TYR A 384 -7.03 34.10 -14.41
C TYR A 384 -6.16 33.73 -15.62
N GLY A 385 -5.12 34.55 -15.90
CA GLY A 385 -4.17 34.31 -17.00
C GLY A 385 -3.27 33.08 -16.84
N LEU A 386 -3.27 32.43 -15.68
CA LEU A 386 -2.48 31.21 -15.44
C LEU A 386 -3.22 29.94 -15.86
N LYS A 387 -4.54 30.01 -16.07
CA LYS A 387 -5.37 28.86 -16.45
C LYS A 387 -5.35 28.65 -17.97
N TRP A 388 -4.29 28.04 -18.48
CA TRP A 388 -4.17 27.79 -19.94
C TRP A 388 -4.98 26.60 -20.43
N LEU A 389 -5.27 25.63 -19.56
CA LEU A 389 -6.12 24.49 -19.85
C LEU A 389 -7.36 24.52 -18.94
N GLU A 390 -8.51 24.09 -19.45
CA GLU A 390 -9.76 24.01 -18.67
C GLU A 390 -9.63 23.07 -17.46
N SER A 391 -8.78 22.05 -17.58
CA SER A 391 -8.50 21.04 -16.56
C SER A 391 -7.59 21.51 -15.42
N TRP A 392 -7.01 22.71 -15.52
CA TRP A 392 -6.12 23.28 -14.52
C TRP A 392 -6.85 23.93 -13.35
#